data_AF-A0A261BUY0-F1
#
_entry.id   AF-A0A261BUY0-F1
#
_cell.length_a   1.000
_cell.length_b   1.000
_cell.length_c   1.000
_cell.angle_alpha   90.00
_cell.angle_beta   90.00
_cell.angle_gamma   90.00
#
_symmetry.space_group_name_H-M   'P 1'
#
loop_
_entity.id
_entity.type
_entity.pdbx_description
1 polymer ?
#
loop_
_entity_poly.entity_id
_entity_poly.type
_entity_poly.pdbx_seq_one_letter_code
_entity_poly.pdbx_strand_id
1 'polypeptide(L)'
;NNLTTQHKSFISGKSCFLEVAEQECSRAQYNLLSTKFDQFIEVLTVKPSDTSSCSSSYYKYNSLKCGPMMTAMSWEASFLATINTKVNDTRVLELIDLCDKVQICMSPDCFFTEIEKKIMVENCEAIKSKYTEYVACQWRIKKEAPDLSEYKCLNGFDFYNNEVQNQIEKFTTKKDCVKEILEDYCGPAAGENFDYNAEMTAKALVMYESSVNMYQGND
;
A
#
# COMPACT_ATOMS: atom_id res chain seq x y z
N ASN A 1 6.90 4.07 19.77
CA ASN A 1 6.88 5.50 20.18
C ASN A 1 6.88 5.63 21.69
N ASN A 2 7.83 6.37 22.26
CA ASN A 2 7.89 6.65 23.70
C ASN A 2 6.90 7.76 24.05
N LEU A 3 5.83 7.44 24.81
CA LEU A 3 4.74 8.35 25.18
C LEU A 3 5.26 9.64 25.84
N THR A 4 6.32 9.55 26.63
CA THR A 4 6.97 10.69 27.29
C THR A 4 7.64 11.64 26.30
N THR A 5 8.19 11.12 25.20
CA THR A 5 8.81 11.95 24.15
C THR A 5 7.75 12.67 23.32
N GLN A 6 6.65 11.97 23.01
CA GLN A 6 5.53 12.54 22.28
C GLN A 6 4.86 13.67 23.07
N HIS A 7 4.56 13.46 24.35
CA HIS A 7 3.96 14.48 25.21
C HIS A 7 4.83 15.74 25.29
N LYS A 8 6.14 15.59 25.54
CA LYS A 8 7.08 16.72 25.57
C LYS A 8 7.12 17.49 24.24
N SER A 9 7.06 16.78 23.12
CA SER A 9 7.08 17.40 21.78
C SER A 9 5.84 18.26 21.54
N PHE A 10 4.65 17.82 21.98
CA PHE A 10 3.43 18.63 21.91
C PHE A 10 3.51 19.88 22.77
N ILE A 11 4.02 19.74 24.01
CA ILE A 11 4.19 20.89 24.91
C ILE A 11 5.16 21.91 24.30
N SER A 12 6.30 21.47 23.74
CA SER A 12 7.24 22.37 23.07
C SER A 12 6.66 23.00 21.79
N GLY A 13 5.77 22.29 21.09
CA GLY A 13 5.14 22.73 19.84
C GLY A 13 3.86 23.56 20.03
N LYS A 14 3.54 23.99 21.26
CA LYS A 14 2.29 24.70 21.59
C LYS A 14 2.02 25.92 20.71
N SER A 15 3.03 26.75 20.45
CA SER A 15 2.88 27.94 19.61
C SER A 15 2.46 27.56 18.18
N CYS A 16 3.16 26.61 17.56
CA CYS A 16 2.85 26.10 16.22
C CYS A 16 1.44 25.53 16.13
N PHE A 17 1.01 24.76 17.14
CA PHE A 17 -0.37 24.26 17.19
C PHE A 17 -1.40 25.39 17.25
N LEU A 18 -1.16 26.39 18.10
CA LEU A 18 -2.11 27.50 18.29
C LEU A 18 -2.19 28.41 17.06
N GLU A 19 -1.09 28.60 16.33
CA GLU A 19 -1.10 29.33 15.05
C GLU A 19 -2.03 28.66 14.03
N VAL A 20 -1.96 27.34 13.89
CA VAL A 20 -2.88 26.60 13.01
C VAL A 20 -4.32 26.64 13.53
N ALA A 21 -4.51 26.46 14.84
CA ALA A 21 -5.83 26.47 15.45
C ALA A 21 -6.54 27.83 15.29
N GLU A 22 -5.80 28.94 15.30
CA GLU A 22 -6.36 30.28 15.08
C GLU A 22 -6.90 30.45 13.65
N GLN A 23 -6.29 29.78 12.68
CA GLN A 23 -6.69 29.84 11.27
C GLN A 23 -7.85 28.89 10.95
N GLU A 24 -7.82 27.69 11.52
CA GLU A 24 -8.74 26.60 11.16
C GLU A 24 -9.97 26.50 12.06
N CYS A 25 -9.89 27.01 13.29
CA CYS A 25 -10.98 26.89 14.27
C CYS A 25 -11.76 28.19 14.41
N SER A 26 -13.03 28.09 14.83
CA SER A 26 -13.78 29.27 15.26
C SER A 26 -13.09 29.92 16.47
N ARG A 27 -13.30 31.23 16.65
CA ARG A 27 -12.74 32.00 17.78
C ARG A 27 -13.05 31.36 19.15
N ALA A 28 -14.24 30.81 19.32
CA ALA A 28 -14.64 30.13 20.57
C ALA A 28 -13.82 28.85 20.81
N GLN A 29 -13.62 28.05 19.76
CA GLN A 29 -12.80 26.83 19.83
C GLN A 29 -11.33 27.15 20.07
N TYR A 30 -10.78 28.15 19.38
CA TYR A 30 -9.41 28.62 19.60
C TYR A 30 -9.20 29.05 21.06
N ASN A 31 -10.09 29.89 21.60
CA ASN A 31 -10.00 30.35 22.99
C ASN A 31 -10.02 29.19 23.99
N LEU A 32 -10.84 28.16 23.73
CA LEU A 32 -10.88 26.97 24.55
C LEU A 32 -9.56 26.18 24.45
N LEU A 33 -9.06 25.94 23.23
CA LEU A 33 -7.82 25.21 22.96
C LEU A 33 -6.62 25.91 23.58
N SER A 34 -6.48 27.23 23.43
CA SER A 34 -5.36 28.00 23.98
C SER A 34 -5.36 27.99 25.52
N THR A 35 -6.54 28.11 26.13
CA THR A 35 -6.69 28.11 27.60
C THR A 35 -6.46 26.73 28.20
N LYS A 36 -6.87 25.67 27.51
CA LYS A 36 -6.87 24.29 28.04
C LYS A 36 -5.84 23.37 27.37
N PHE A 37 -4.89 23.94 26.64
CA PHE A 37 -3.94 23.20 25.79
C PHE A 37 -3.30 22.01 26.51
N ASP A 38 -2.72 22.24 27.69
CA ASP A 38 -1.97 21.21 28.42
C ASP A 38 -2.89 20.02 28.80
N GLN A 39 -4.14 20.31 29.18
CA GLN A 39 -5.16 19.30 29.49
C GLN A 39 -5.59 18.53 28.23
N PHE A 40 -5.72 19.23 27.10
CA PHE A 40 -5.98 18.57 25.82
C PHE A 40 -4.84 17.63 25.44
N ILE A 41 -3.58 18.06 25.56
CA ILE A 41 -2.42 17.22 25.26
C ILE A 41 -2.37 16.00 26.18
N GLU A 42 -2.66 16.15 27.47
CA GLU A 42 -2.73 15.03 28.41
C GLU A 42 -3.76 13.98 27.93
N VAL A 43 -4.99 14.40 27.62
CA VAL A 43 -6.06 13.52 27.12
C VAL A 43 -5.69 12.81 25.81
N LEU A 44 -4.92 13.46 24.95
CA LEU A 44 -4.51 12.90 23.65
C LEU A 44 -3.27 11.99 23.72
N THR A 45 -2.46 12.11 24.77
CA THR A 45 -1.14 11.45 24.86
C THR A 45 -1.01 10.45 26.00
N VAL A 46 -1.89 10.50 27.00
CA VAL A 46 -1.91 9.53 28.10
C VAL A 46 -2.84 8.38 27.73
N LYS A 47 -2.30 7.16 27.67
CA LYS A 47 -3.08 5.95 27.41
C LYS A 47 -4.03 5.69 28.59
N PRO A 48 -5.35 5.57 28.37
CA PRO A 48 -6.29 5.24 29.45
C PRO A 48 -6.07 3.81 29.95
N SER A 49 -6.49 3.55 31.19
CA SER A 49 -6.44 2.22 31.81
C SER A 49 -7.49 1.27 31.23
N ASP A 50 -8.67 1.78 30.84
CA ASP A 50 -9.67 1.00 30.11
C ASP A 50 -9.33 0.97 28.61
N THR A 51 -8.89 -0.20 28.16
CA THR A 51 -8.57 -0.47 26.75
C THR A 51 -9.74 -1.06 25.98
N SER A 52 -10.86 -1.40 26.63
CA SER A 52 -11.92 -2.23 26.06
C SER A 52 -12.93 -1.45 25.23
N SER A 53 -13.15 -0.17 25.54
CA SER A 53 -14.22 0.62 24.90
C SER A 53 -13.77 1.43 23.68
N CYS A 54 -12.46 1.61 23.46
CA CYS A 54 -11.87 2.48 22.42
C CYS A 54 -12.47 3.91 22.35
N SER A 55 -13.23 4.32 23.36
CA SER A 55 -14.07 5.53 23.37
C SER A 55 -13.28 6.79 23.73
N SER A 56 -12.06 6.60 24.26
CA SER A 56 -11.22 7.71 24.68
C SER A 56 -10.68 8.49 23.48
N SER A 57 -10.48 9.80 23.70
CA SER A 57 -9.87 10.67 22.71
C SER A 57 -8.43 10.27 22.36
N TYR A 58 -7.71 9.62 23.28
CA TYR A 58 -6.39 9.06 23.03
C TYR A 58 -6.40 8.10 21.83
N TYR A 59 -7.32 7.12 21.82
CA TYR A 59 -7.35 6.13 20.75
C TYR A 59 -7.77 6.75 19.42
N LYS A 60 -8.79 7.62 19.43
CA LYS A 60 -9.26 8.32 18.22
C LYS A 60 -8.17 9.20 17.62
N TYR A 61 -7.45 9.93 18.46
CA TYR A 61 -6.37 10.79 18.00
C TYR A 61 -5.21 10.00 17.40
N ASN A 62 -4.85 8.87 18.03
CA ASN A 62 -3.76 8.05 17.51
C ASN A 62 -4.13 7.34 16.20
N SER A 63 -5.38 6.92 16.00
CA SER A 63 -5.81 6.34 14.71
C SER A 63 -5.86 7.38 13.59
N LEU A 64 -6.27 8.62 13.88
CA LEU A 64 -6.30 9.70 12.89
C LEU A 64 -4.91 10.02 12.31
N LYS A 65 -3.82 9.72 13.02
CA LYS A 65 -2.45 9.89 12.52
C LYS A 65 -2.12 8.95 11.36
N CYS A 66 -2.81 7.82 11.27
CA CYS A 66 -2.59 6.86 10.18
C CYS A 66 -3.18 7.37 8.86
N GLY A 67 -4.25 8.18 8.91
CA GLY A 67 -4.94 8.69 7.73
C GLY A 67 -4.03 9.38 6.71
N PRO A 68 -3.25 10.42 7.10
CA PRO A 68 -2.31 11.06 6.20
C PRO A 68 -1.26 10.11 5.62
N MET A 69 -0.77 9.14 6.41
CA MET A 69 0.19 8.14 5.93
C MET A 69 -0.44 7.20 4.90
N MET A 70 -1.69 6.77 5.12
CA MET A 70 -2.45 5.96 4.16
C MET A 70 -2.74 6.73 2.87
N THR A 71 -3.08 8.02 2.96
CA THR A 71 -3.25 8.87 1.79
C THR A 71 -1.94 9.00 1.02
N ALA A 72 -0.84 9.33 1.68
CA ALA A 72 0.47 9.39 1.04
C ALA A 72 0.83 8.06 0.37
N MET A 73 0.64 6.94 1.07
CA MET A 73 0.89 5.60 0.54
C MET A 73 0.07 5.32 -0.72
N SER A 74 -1.23 5.66 -0.73
CA SER A 74 -2.09 5.49 -1.90
C SER A 74 -1.61 6.32 -3.08
N TRP A 75 -1.24 7.59 -2.84
CA TRP A 75 -0.75 8.48 -3.90
C TRP A 75 0.56 7.99 -4.50
N GLU A 76 1.53 7.62 -3.66
CA GLU A 76 2.82 7.08 -4.10
C GLU A 76 2.65 5.74 -4.84
N ALA A 77 1.79 4.85 -4.35
CA ALA A 77 1.49 3.58 -5.01
C ALA A 77 0.85 3.77 -6.39
N SER A 78 -0.10 4.71 -6.51
CA SER A 78 -0.71 5.08 -7.78
C SER A 78 0.31 5.69 -8.74
N PHE A 79 1.16 6.60 -8.26
CA PHE A 79 2.21 7.20 -9.07
C PHE A 79 3.19 6.14 -9.59
N LEU A 80 3.69 5.27 -8.70
CA LEU A 80 4.64 4.21 -9.06
C LEU A 80 4.03 3.17 -10.01
N ALA A 81 2.73 2.95 -9.98
CA ALA A 81 2.05 2.09 -10.94
C ALA A 81 2.09 2.63 -12.39
N THR A 82 2.35 3.92 -12.59
CA THR A 82 2.40 4.56 -13.92
C THR A 82 3.80 4.64 -14.52
N ILE A 83 4.85 4.30 -13.76
CA ILE A 83 6.23 4.45 -14.19
C ILE A 83 7.01 3.15 -14.10
N ASN A 84 8.05 3.02 -14.92
CA ASN A 84 8.93 1.87 -14.87
C ASN A 84 9.88 1.96 -13.66
N THR A 85 9.70 1.06 -12.70
CA THR A 85 10.56 0.93 -11.53
C THR A 85 11.57 -0.19 -11.76
N LYS A 86 12.83 0.04 -11.37
CA LYS A 86 13.87 -1.01 -11.38
C LYS A 86 13.93 -1.68 -10.01
N VAL A 87 14.53 -2.87 -9.96
CA VAL A 87 14.94 -3.45 -8.68
C VAL A 87 15.90 -2.49 -7.98
N ASN A 88 15.71 -2.26 -6.68
CA ASN A 88 16.36 -1.22 -5.86
C ASN A 88 15.97 0.25 -6.17
N ASP A 89 14.85 0.52 -6.84
CA ASP A 89 14.34 1.89 -6.98
C ASP A 89 14.03 2.48 -5.59
N THR A 90 14.69 3.57 -5.23
CA THR A 90 14.57 4.18 -3.89
C THR A 90 13.15 4.60 -3.57
N ARG A 91 12.36 5.00 -4.58
CA ARG A 91 10.96 5.40 -4.38
C ARG A 91 10.08 4.22 -3.97
N VAL A 92 10.38 3.03 -4.50
CA VAL A 92 9.69 1.79 -4.10
C VAL A 92 10.09 1.40 -2.68
N LEU A 93 11.38 1.54 -2.33
CA LEU A 93 11.86 1.28 -0.96
C LEU A 93 11.22 2.24 0.06
N GLU A 94 11.08 3.51 -0.28
CA GLU A 94 10.38 4.51 0.55
C GLU A 94 8.90 4.17 0.71
N LEU A 95 8.23 3.71 -0.36
CA LEU A 95 6.85 3.24 -0.27
C LEU A 95 6.71 1.99 0.62
N ILE A 96 7.68 1.07 0.58
CA ILE A 96 7.70 -0.10 1.46
C ILE A 96 7.84 0.31 2.92
N ASP A 97 8.76 1.22 3.25
CA ASP A 97 8.92 1.78 4.60
C ASP A 97 7.66 2.51 5.07
N LEU A 98 6.99 3.25 4.18
CA LEU A 98 5.71 3.87 4.48
C LEU A 98 4.62 2.83 4.78
N CYS A 99 4.61 1.71 4.06
CA CYS A 99 3.70 0.59 4.31
C CYS A 99 3.89 0.02 5.71
N ASP A 100 5.15 -0.26 6.10
CA ASP A 100 5.45 -0.79 7.44
C ASP A 100 5.02 0.20 8.53
N LYS A 101 5.22 1.51 8.32
CA LYS A 101 4.73 2.57 9.23
C LYS A 101 3.20 2.58 9.35
N VAL A 102 2.47 2.42 8.24
CA VAL A 102 1.01 2.35 8.24
C VAL A 102 0.52 1.11 9.00
N GLN A 103 1.12 -0.06 8.75
CA GLN A 103 0.77 -1.29 9.46
C GLN A 103 1.00 -1.16 10.97
N ILE A 104 2.14 -0.59 11.39
CA ILE A 104 2.41 -0.31 12.80
C ILE A 104 1.38 0.67 13.37
N CYS A 105 1.02 1.71 12.61
CA CYS A 105 0.03 2.70 13.03
C CYS A 105 -1.35 2.07 13.23
N MET A 106 -1.75 1.15 12.36
CA MET A 106 -3.03 0.43 12.40
C MET A 106 -3.04 -0.75 13.38
N SER A 107 -1.89 -1.21 13.86
CA SER A 107 -1.78 -2.37 14.75
C SER A 107 -2.61 -2.32 16.04
N PRO A 108 -2.81 -1.16 16.73
CA PRO A 108 -3.58 -1.14 17.97
C PRO A 108 -5.05 -1.55 17.75
N ASP A 109 -5.65 -2.22 18.73
CA ASP A 109 -6.99 -2.84 18.65
C ASP A 109 -8.18 -1.85 18.57
N CYS A 110 -7.93 -0.58 18.25
CA CYS A 110 -8.94 0.46 18.21
C CYS A 110 -9.06 1.08 16.81
N PHE A 111 -10.31 1.39 16.42
CA PHE A 111 -10.73 2.09 15.19
C PHE A 111 -10.56 1.34 13.87
N PHE A 112 -9.57 0.49 13.71
CA PHE A 112 -9.43 -0.36 12.52
C PHE A 112 -9.91 -1.78 12.82
N THR A 113 -10.81 -2.26 11.97
CA THR A 113 -11.29 -3.64 12.00
C THR A 113 -10.18 -4.60 11.54
N GLU A 114 -10.28 -5.87 11.94
CA GLU A 114 -9.36 -6.91 11.47
C GLU A 114 -9.40 -7.07 9.94
N ILE A 115 -10.55 -6.80 9.32
CA ILE A 115 -10.69 -6.81 7.86
C ILE A 115 -9.85 -5.68 7.23
N GLU A 116 -9.95 -4.45 7.74
CA GLU A 116 -9.16 -3.31 7.25
C GLU A 116 -7.65 -3.54 7.44
N LYS A 117 -7.25 -4.09 8.59
CA LYS A 117 -5.85 -4.47 8.84
C LYS A 117 -5.38 -5.52 7.84
N LYS A 118 -6.19 -6.55 7.58
CA LYS A 118 -5.86 -7.59 6.60
C LYS A 118 -5.71 -7.03 5.18
N ILE A 119 -6.63 -6.18 4.73
CA ILE A 119 -6.54 -5.52 3.43
C ILE A 119 -5.26 -4.68 3.33
N MET A 120 -4.89 -3.97 4.40
CA MET A 120 -3.63 -3.23 4.44
C MET A 120 -2.41 -4.15 4.30
N VAL A 121 -2.41 -5.31 4.96
CA VAL A 121 -1.34 -6.32 4.81
C VAL A 121 -1.23 -6.80 3.37
N GLU A 122 -2.34 -7.19 2.75
CA GLU A 122 -2.38 -7.66 1.36
C GLU A 122 -1.89 -6.57 0.38
N ASN A 123 -2.28 -5.32 0.59
CA ASN A 123 -1.80 -4.19 -0.22
C ASN A 123 -0.28 -3.97 -0.07
N CYS A 124 0.24 -4.05 1.15
CA CYS A 124 1.67 -3.91 1.40
C CYS A 124 2.49 -5.06 0.80
N GLU A 125 1.98 -6.28 0.82
CA GLU A 125 2.59 -7.42 0.15
C GLU A 125 2.59 -7.24 -1.37
N ALA A 126 1.51 -6.73 -1.96
CA ALA A 126 1.44 -6.42 -3.38
C ALA A 126 2.43 -5.30 -3.79
N ILE A 127 2.68 -4.32 -2.92
CA ILE A 127 3.73 -3.31 -3.16
C ILE A 127 5.12 -3.95 -3.10
N LYS A 128 5.38 -4.79 -2.09
CA LYS A 128 6.65 -5.50 -1.93
C LYS A 128 6.93 -6.44 -3.12
N SER A 129 5.91 -7.09 -3.69
CA SER A 129 6.09 -7.98 -4.84
C SER A 129 6.50 -7.25 -6.12
N LYS A 130 6.15 -5.96 -6.29
CA LYS A 130 6.63 -5.13 -7.43
C LYS A 130 8.15 -4.96 -7.48
N TYR A 131 8.83 -5.23 -6.37
CA TYR A 131 10.28 -5.18 -6.26
C TYR A 131 11.00 -6.41 -6.81
N THR A 132 10.27 -7.49 -7.09
CA THR A 132 10.87 -8.74 -7.54
C THR A 132 11.40 -8.63 -8.96
N GLU A 133 12.47 -9.37 -9.27
CA GLU A 133 12.95 -9.52 -10.66
C GLU A 133 11.85 -10.07 -11.58
N TYR A 134 10.90 -10.85 -11.02
CA TYR A 134 9.68 -11.29 -11.71
C TYR A 134 8.84 -10.13 -12.27
N VAL A 135 8.52 -9.10 -11.47
CA VAL A 135 7.73 -7.95 -11.94
C VAL A 135 8.56 -7.04 -12.84
N ALA A 136 9.82 -6.77 -12.46
CA ALA A 136 10.70 -5.91 -13.25
C ALA A 136 10.96 -6.49 -14.66
N CYS A 137 11.13 -7.81 -14.76
CA CYS A 137 11.35 -8.49 -16.04
C CYS A 137 10.13 -8.37 -16.96
N GLN A 138 8.92 -8.58 -16.44
CA GLN A 138 7.69 -8.44 -17.23
C GLN A 138 7.54 -7.04 -17.83
N TRP A 139 7.85 -6.00 -17.05
CA TRP A 139 7.87 -4.62 -17.55
C TRP A 139 8.90 -4.43 -18.66
N ARG A 140 10.10 -5.02 -18.50
CA ARG A 140 11.15 -4.96 -19.52
C ARG A 140 10.70 -5.61 -20.82
N ILE A 141 10.15 -6.83 -20.77
CA ILE A 141 9.62 -7.53 -21.95
C ILE A 141 8.48 -6.73 -22.59
N LYS A 142 7.56 -6.18 -21.80
CA LYS A 142 6.45 -5.35 -22.33
C LYS A 142 6.97 -4.10 -23.05
N LYS A 143 8.03 -3.49 -22.53
CA LYS A 143 8.62 -2.26 -23.08
C LYS A 143 9.46 -2.54 -24.33
N GLU A 144 10.32 -3.54 -24.27
CA GLU A 144 11.27 -3.86 -25.35
C GLU A 144 10.62 -4.68 -26.46
N ALA A 145 9.51 -5.36 -26.16
CA ALA A 145 8.75 -6.21 -27.07
C ALA A 145 9.67 -7.14 -27.89
N PRO A 146 10.51 -7.98 -27.23
CA PRO A 146 11.40 -8.90 -27.93
C PRO A 146 10.61 -9.87 -28.82
N ASP A 147 11.25 -10.42 -29.85
CA ASP A 147 10.64 -11.50 -30.60
C ASP A 147 10.58 -12.77 -29.73
N LEU A 148 9.38 -13.28 -29.48
CA LEU A 148 9.15 -14.50 -28.70
C LEU A 148 8.79 -15.69 -29.59
N SER A 149 8.96 -15.60 -30.91
CA SER A 149 8.60 -16.64 -31.87
C SER A 149 9.35 -17.97 -31.68
N GLU A 150 10.52 -17.94 -31.02
CA GLU A 150 11.29 -19.14 -30.68
C GLU A 150 10.64 -19.98 -29.57
N TYR A 151 9.81 -19.38 -28.72
CA TYR A 151 9.12 -20.03 -27.62
C TYR A 151 7.88 -20.80 -28.12
N LYS A 152 8.11 -22.00 -28.64
CA LYS A 152 7.05 -22.88 -29.17
C LYS A 152 5.94 -23.20 -28.16
N CYS A 153 6.24 -23.13 -26.87
CA CYS A 153 5.27 -23.32 -25.78
C CYS A 153 4.15 -22.26 -25.77
N LEU A 154 4.36 -21.09 -26.38
CA LEU A 154 3.29 -20.10 -26.58
C LEU A 154 2.19 -20.66 -27.49
N ASN A 155 2.57 -21.46 -28.50
CA ASN A 155 1.65 -22.13 -29.42
C ASN A 155 0.57 -21.19 -30.00
N GLY A 156 1.01 -20.05 -30.56
CA GLY A 156 0.12 -19.03 -31.13
C GLY A 156 -0.54 -18.09 -30.11
N PHE A 157 -0.23 -18.23 -28.82
CA PHE A 157 -0.68 -17.29 -27.79
C PHE A 157 -0.07 -15.90 -27.99
N ASP A 158 -0.91 -14.86 -27.95
CA ASP A 158 -0.46 -13.48 -28.02
C ASP A 158 0.01 -13.00 -26.64
N PHE A 159 1.33 -13.06 -26.42
CA PHE A 159 1.96 -12.65 -25.16
C PHE A 159 1.74 -11.17 -24.81
N TYR A 160 1.48 -10.33 -25.80
CA TYR A 160 1.40 -8.86 -25.68
C TYR A 160 -0.03 -8.33 -25.63
N ASN A 161 -1.05 -9.17 -25.86
CA ASN A 161 -2.45 -8.78 -25.72
C ASN A 161 -2.77 -8.41 -24.26
N ASN A 162 -3.25 -7.17 -24.04
CA ASN A 162 -3.54 -6.60 -22.72
C ASN A 162 -4.97 -6.87 -22.21
N GLU A 163 -5.78 -7.64 -22.92
CA GLU A 163 -7.09 -8.09 -22.44
C GLU A 163 -6.95 -8.90 -21.15
N VAL A 164 -7.85 -8.67 -20.19
CA VAL A 164 -7.74 -9.25 -18.85
C VAL A 164 -7.72 -10.78 -18.89
N GLN A 165 -8.58 -11.39 -19.72
CA GLN A 165 -8.60 -12.84 -19.93
C GLN A 165 -7.27 -13.38 -20.49
N ASN A 166 -6.67 -12.69 -21.45
CA ASN A 166 -5.37 -13.06 -21.99
C ASN A 166 -4.27 -12.96 -20.91
N GLN A 167 -4.30 -11.90 -20.08
CA GLN A 167 -3.39 -11.77 -18.95
C GLN A 167 -3.59 -12.87 -17.89
N ILE A 168 -4.83 -13.32 -17.65
CA ILE A 168 -5.09 -14.46 -16.75
C ILE A 168 -4.53 -15.75 -17.33
N GLU A 169 -4.76 -16.03 -18.62
CA GLU A 169 -4.24 -17.23 -19.31
C GLU A 169 -2.71 -17.27 -19.26
N LYS A 170 -2.06 -16.11 -19.41
CA LYS A 170 -0.61 -15.94 -19.32
C LYS A 170 -0.04 -16.52 -18.03
N PHE A 171 -0.66 -16.22 -16.89
CA PHE A 171 -0.17 -16.65 -15.56
C PHE A 171 -0.80 -17.95 -15.04
N THR A 172 -1.69 -18.57 -15.82
CA THR A 172 -2.34 -19.84 -15.45
C THR A 172 -1.96 -20.96 -16.41
N THR A 173 -2.49 -20.94 -17.63
CA THR A 173 -2.29 -21.99 -18.64
C THR A 173 -0.94 -21.91 -19.32
N LYS A 174 -0.40 -20.69 -19.53
CA LYS A 174 0.91 -20.46 -20.17
C LYS A 174 2.03 -20.28 -19.17
N LYS A 175 1.78 -20.49 -17.87
CA LYS A 175 2.68 -20.13 -16.79
C LYS A 175 4.09 -20.71 -16.94
N ASP A 176 4.22 -21.96 -17.37
CA ASP A 176 5.53 -22.61 -17.52
C ASP A 176 6.35 -21.96 -18.65
N CYS A 177 5.68 -21.62 -19.76
CA CYS A 177 6.29 -20.91 -20.88
C CYS A 177 6.68 -19.48 -20.49
N VAL A 178 5.84 -18.80 -19.73
CA VAL A 178 6.14 -17.46 -19.21
C VAL A 178 7.34 -17.52 -18.26
N LYS A 179 7.43 -18.53 -17.40
CA LYS A 179 8.59 -18.72 -16.52
C LYS A 179 9.88 -18.87 -17.32
N GLU A 180 9.89 -19.74 -18.33
CA GLU A 180 11.03 -19.95 -19.23
C GLU A 180 11.46 -18.63 -19.89
N ILE A 181 10.50 -17.87 -20.45
CA ILE A 181 10.77 -16.56 -21.07
C ILE A 181 11.39 -15.57 -20.06
N LEU A 182 10.87 -15.51 -18.82
CA LEU A 182 11.41 -14.62 -17.80
C LEU A 182 12.83 -15.01 -17.40
N GLU A 183 13.09 -16.30 -17.19
CA GLU A 183 14.40 -16.83 -16.81
C GLU A 183 15.45 -16.63 -17.92
N ASP A 184 15.08 -16.87 -19.18
CA ASP A 184 15.97 -16.69 -20.32
C ASP A 184 16.29 -15.22 -20.57
N TYR A 185 15.27 -14.37 -20.59
CA TYR A 185 15.43 -12.96 -20.96
C TYR A 185 15.98 -12.11 -19.81
N CYS A 186 15.72 -12.48 -18.56
CA CYS A 186 16.12 -11.70 -17.37
C CYS A 186 17.02 -12.40 -16.38
N GLY A 187 17.27 -13.69 -16.55
CA GLY A 187 18.07 -14.51 -15.66
C GLY A 187 17.23 -15.23 -14.61
N PRO A 188 17.83 -16.22 -13.91
CA PRO A 188 17.10 -17.12 -13.01
C PRO A 188 16.33 -16.43 -11.87
N ALA A 189 16.80 -15.26 -11.41
CA ALA A 189 16.14 -14.50 -10.35
C ALA A 189 14.71 -14.07 -10.73
N ALA A 190 14.39 -13.91 -12.02
CA ALA A 190 13.05 -13.59 -12.49
C ALA A 190 12.06 -14.78 -12.37
N GLY A 191 12.59 -16.01 -12.26
CA GLY A 191 11.83 -17.23 -12.02
C GLY A 191 11.72 -17.65 -10.55
N GLU A 192 12.38 -16.93 -9.63
CA GLU A 192 12.29 -17.22 -8.20
C GLU A 192 10.87 -17.02 -7.68
N ASN A 193 10.36 -18.02 -6.93
CA ASN A 193 9.00 -18.06 -6.42
C ASN A 193 7.92 -17.83 -7.52
N PHE A 194 8.22 -18.19 -8.77
CA PHE A 194 7.35 -17.90 -9.92
C PHE A 194 5.92 -18.41 -9.72
N ASP A 195 5.71 -19.65 -9.24
CA ASP A 195 4.37 -20.20 -9.08
C ASP A 195 3.51 -19.37 -8.12
N TYR A 196 4.08 -18.95 -6.99
CA TYR A 196 3.40 -18.07 -6.04
C TYR A 196 3.10 -16.71 -6.67
N ASN A 197 4.09 -16.10 -7.33
CA ASN A 197 3.93 -14.79 -7.97
C ASN A 197 2.89 -14.81 -9.10
N ALA A 198 2.88 -15.87 -9.92
CA ALA A 198 1.93 -16.07 -11.00
C ALA A 198 0.51 -16.29 -10.46
N GLU A 199 0.35 -17.10 -9.41
CA GLU A 199 -0.95 -17.31 -8.74
C GLU A 199 -1.50 -16.00 -8.17
N MET A 200 -0.67 -15.21 -7.49
CA MET A 200 -1.06 -13.91 -6.94
C MET A 200 -1.44 -12.91 -8.03
N THR A 201 -0.69 -12.90 -9.14
CA THR A 201 -0.98 -12.03 -10.30
C THR A 201 -2.31 -12.42 -10.95
N ALA A 202 -2.56 -13.71 -11.17
CA ALA A 202 -3.82 -14.20 -11.73
C ALA A 202 -5.01 -13.88 -10.80
N LYS A 203 -4.87 -14.10 -9.48
CA LYS A 203 -5.91 -13.73 -8.50
C LYS A 203 -6.25 -12.24 -8.55
N ALA A 204 -5.24 -11.36 -8.60
CA ALA A 204 -5.47 -9.92 -8.69
C ALA A 204 -6.21 -9.53 -9.97
N LEU A 205 -5.89 -10.16 -11.11
CA LEU A 205 -6.59 -9.92 -12.38
C LEU A 205 -8.06 -10.39 -12.36
N VAL A 206 -8.35 -11.55 -11.75
CA VAL A 206 -9.73 -12.05 -11.58
C VAL A 206 -10.56 -11.13 -10.69
N MET A 207 -9.96 -10.62 -9.60
CA MET A 207 -10.63 -9.64 -8.73
C MET A 207 -10.89 -8.33 -9.47
N TYR A 208 -9.93 -7.85 -10.25
CA TYR A 208 -10.08 -6.67 -11.09
C TYR A 208 -11.21 -6.84 -12.11
N GLU A 209 -11.24 -7.96 -12.84
CA GLU A 209 -12.30 -8.25 -13.81
C GLU A 209 -13.69 -8.29 -13.18
N SER A 210 -13.83 -9.01 -12.06
CA SER A 210 -15.08 -9.07 -11.29
C SER A 210 -15.56 -7.67 -10.88
N SER A 211 -14.63 -6.81 -10.44
CA SER A 211 -14.95 -5.44 -10.06
C SER A 211 -15.42 -4.61 -11.25
N VAL A 212 -14.75 -4.71 -12.41
CA VAL A 212 -15.11 -3.98 -13.63
C VAL A 212 -16.49 -4.42 -14.13
N ASN A 213 -16.77 -5.71 -14.15
CA ASN A 213 -18.06 -6.25 -14.60
C ASN A 213 -19.22 -5.78 -13.70
N MET A 214 -19.02 -5.77 -12.37
CA MET A 214 -19.99 -5.20 -11.43
C MET A 214 -20.28 -3.71 -11.70
N TYR A 215 -19.28 -2.90 -12.01
CA TYR A 215 -19.47 -1.47 -12.32
C TYR A 215 -20.10 -1.24 -13.70
N GLN A 216 -19.90 -2.15 -14.64
CA GLN A 216 -20.44 -2.05 -16.01
C GLN A 216 -21.83 -2.69 -16.16
N GLY A 217 -22.33 -3.40 -15.15
CA GLY A 217 -23.65 -4.05 -15.17
C GLY A 217 -23.71 -5.27 -16.10
N ASN A 218 -22.56 -5.91 -16.36
CA ASN A 218 -22.46 -7.11 -17.17
C ASN A 218 -22.31 -8.32 -16.23
N ASP A 219 -23.43 -8.84 -15.72
CA ASP A 219 -23.52 -10.18 -15.11
C ASP A 219 -24.03 -11.20 -16.14
#